data_AF-A0A0X8JS52-F1
#
_entry.id   AF-A0A0X8JS52-F1
#
_cell.length_a   1.000
_cell.length_b   1.000
_cell.length_c   1.000
_cell.angle_alpha   90.00
_cell.angle_beta   90.00
_cell.angle_gamma   90.00
#
_symmetry.space_group_name_H-M   'P 1'
#
loop_
_entity.id
_entity.type
_entity.pdbx_description
1 polymer ?
#
loop_
_entity_poly.entity_id
_entity_poly.type
_entity_poly.pdbx_seq_one_letter_code
_entity_poly.pdbx_strand_id
1 'polypeptide(L)'
;MVTGPFLPEEKKRQLLSQARENPRLRVLEFLQEPMGLMQRVRRIIAMGGYNTVTEILSLGKPALIVPRNKPRLEQTIRAERLRALGVVDVICLEDLNPAALSRWLHKDQAFKPARNVIDLGGLKKIPALASAMFGSAHVAADPASSASSTRSSKVAS
;
A
#
# COMPACT_ATOMS: atom_id res chain seq x y z
N MET A 1 -3.70 13.14 14.98
CA MET A 1 -2.86 11.93 14.99
C MET A 1 -3.75 10.71 15.19
N VAL A 2 -3.46 9.61 14.52
CA VAL A 2 -4.12 8.30 14.74
C VAL A 2 -3.09 7.35 15.36
N THR A 3 -3.35 6.77 16.51
CA THR A 3 -2.35 5.96 17.25
C THR A 3 -2.31 4.50 16.82
N GLY A 4 -3.44 3.96 16.37
CA GLY A 4 -3.59 2.54 16.09
C GLY A 4 -3.61 1.67 17.36
N PRO A 5 -3.76 0.35 17.19
CA PRO A 5 -4.04 -0.57 18.30
C PRO A 5 -2.80 -1.00 19.10
N PHE A 6 -1.59 -0.72 18.61
CA PHE A 6 -0.34 -1.24 19.18
C PHE A 6 0.43 -0.23 20.03
N LEU A 7 -0.10 0.98 20.23
CA LEU A 7 0.51 1.96 21.11
C LEU A 7 0.32 1.51 22.57
N PRO A 8 1.41 1.42 23.39
CA PRO A 8 1.28 1.05 24.80
C PRO A 8 0.33 1.97 25.55
N GLU A 9 -0.50 1.40 26.43
CA GLU A 9 -1.56 2.12 27.15
C GLU A 9 -1.06 3.33 27.93
N GLU A 10 0.13 3.25 28.54
CA GLU A 10 0.72 4.37 29.26
C GLU A 10 1.00 5.56 28.33
N LYS A 11 1.64 5.32 27.17
CA LYS A 11 1.92 6.35 26.16
C LYS A 11 0.63 6.91 25.57
N LYS A 12 -0.37 6.04 25.37
CA LYS A 12 -1.70 6.43 24.90
C LYS A 12 -2.37 7.41 25.87
N ARG A 13 -2.40 7.08 27.18
CA ARG A 13 -2.95 7.97 28.22
C ARG A 13 -2.23 9.31 28.26
N GLN A 14 -0.90 9.32 28.17
CA GLN A 14 -0.11 10.55 28.12
C GLN A 14 -0.51 11.43 26.92
N LEU A 15 -0.60 10.85 25.72
CA LEU A 15 -1.00 11.57 24.50
C LEU A 15 -2.43 12.11 24.58
N LEU A 16 -3.36 11.34 25.13
CA LEU A 16 -4.75 11.80 25.33
C LEU A 16 -4.82 12.95 26.34
N SER A 17 -4.03 12.91 27.42
CA SER A 17 -3.93 14.02 28.38
C SER A 17 -3.42 15.28 27.71
N GLN A 18 -2.31 15.19 26.96
CA GLN A 18 -1.74 16.32 26.24
C GLN A 18 -2.70 16.90 25.18
N ALA A 19 -3.52 16.05 24.55
CA ALA A 19 -4.52 16.49 23.59
C ALA A 19 -5.66 17.29 24.24
N ARG A 20 -6.04 16.97 25.48
CA ARG A 20 -7.09 17.72 26.22
C ARG A 20 -6.66 19.15 26.53
N GLU A 21 -5.37 19.37 26.73
CA GLU A 21 -4.79 20.69 27.06
C GLU A 21 -4.39 21.50 25.81
N ASN A 22 -4.45 20.89 24.62
CA ASN A 22 -4.00 21.53 23.38
C ASN A 22 -5.07 21.44 22.28
N PRO A 23 -5.81 22.53 21.99
CA PRO A 23 -6.89 22.51 20.99
C PRO A 23 -6.39 22.24 19.56
N ARG A 24 -5.08 22.34 19.30
CA ARG A 24 -4.46 22.03 18.00
C ARG A 24 -4.12 20.55 17.84
N LEU A 25 -4.23 19.75 18.89
CA LEU A 25 -3.91 18.32 18.89
C LEU A 25 -5.19 17.50 19.06
N ARG A 26 -5.51 16.70 18.05
CA ARG A 26 -6.55 15.68 18.14
C ARG A 26 -5.91 14.30 18.03
N VAL A 27 -6.21 13.43 18.99
CA VAL A 27 -5.73 12.04 19.02
C VAL A 27 -6.94 11.14 18.82
N LEU A 28 -6.85 10.24 17.83
CA LEU A 28 -7.85 9.24 17.52
C LEU A 28 -7.21 7.87 17.69
N GLU A 29 -7.86 6.96 18.41
CA GLU A 29 -7.31 5.61 18.58
C GLU A 29 -7.50 4.77 17.32
N PHE A 30 -8.69 4.89 16.73
CA PHE A 30 -9.09 4.16 15.53
C PHE A 30 -9.85 5.09 14.57
N LEU A 31 -9.73 4.78 13.29
CA LEU A 31 -10.44 5.46 12.23
C LEU A 31 -10.89 4.42 11.21
N GLN A 32 -12.20 4.21 11.11
CA GLN A 32 -12.78 3.19 10.24
C GLN A 32 -12.54 3.51 8.75
N GLU A 33 -12.67 4.80 8.38
CA GLU A 33 -12.45 5.29 7.02
C GLU A 33 -11.33 6.33 6.99
N PRO A 34 -10.05 5.91 6.96
CA PRO A 34 -8.92 6.83 6.97
C PRO A 34 -8.88 7.74 5.73
N MET A 35 -9.39 7.24 4.61
CA MET A 35 -9.36 7.93 3.32
C MET A 35 -10.06 9.30 3.35
N GLY A 36 -11.26 9.38 3.93
CA GLY A 36 -12.03 10.63 3.99
C GLY A 36 -11.31 11.72 4.78
N LEU A 37 -10.61 11.35 5.87
CA LEU A 37 -9.78 12.28 6.63
C LEU A 37 -8.53 12.66 5.83
N MET A 38 -7.82 11.69 5.25
CA MET A 38 -6.60 11.95 4.48
C MET A 38 -6.86 12.85 3.27
N GLN A 39 -8.04 12.79 2.65
CA GLN A 39 -8.47 13.74 1.61
C GLN A 39 -8.60 15.19 2.07
N ARG A 40 -8.70 15.46 3.37
CA ARG A 40 -8.86 16.82 3.92
C ARG A 40 -7.58 17.39 4.55
N VAL A 41 -6.56 16.58 4.82
CA VAL A 41 -5.31 17.07 5.43
C VAL A 41 -4.40 17.79 4.43
N ARG A 42 -3.60 18.75 4.88
CA ARG A 42 -2.59 19.41 4.03
C ARG A 42 -1.37 18.55 3.77
N ARG A 43 -0.93 17.77 4.78
CA ARG A 43 0.25 16.92 4.74
C ARG A 43 0.01 15.64 5.53
N ILE A 44 0.70 14.56 5.16
CA ILE A 44 0.61 13.25 5.83
C ILE A 44 1.99 12.87 6.36
N ILE A 45 2.05 12.37 7.59
CA ILE A 45 3.25 11.75 8.15
C ILE A 45 2.85 10.35 8.59
N ALA A 46 3.57 9.32 8.13
CA ALA A 46 3.21 7.93 8.39
C ALA A 46 4.44 7.04 8.47
N MET A 47 4.29 5.87 9.12
CA MET A 47 5.35 4.86 9.16
C MET A 47 5.58 4.20 7.78
N GLY A 48 4.60 4.22 6.87
CA GLY A 48 4.78 3.65 5.53
C GLY A 48 4.49 2.15 5.41
N GLY A 49 3.51 1.65 6.17
CA GLY A 49 2.91 0.33 5.90
C GLY A 49 2.26 0.27 4.51
N TYR A 50 2.07 -0.93 3.96
CA TYR A 50 1.62 -1.12 2.56
C TYR A 50 0.31 -0.37 2.25
N ASN A 51 -0.73 -0.57 3.07
CA ASN A 51 -2.03 0.07 2.85
C ASN A 51 -1.92 1.59 2.91
N THR A 52 -1.32 2.13 3.97
CA THR A 52 -1.16 3.59 4.12
C THR A 52 -0.35 4.22 3.00
N VAL A 53 0.65 3.52 2.46
CA VAL A 53 1.39 3.99 1.29
C VAL A 53 0.47 4.03 0.06
N THR A 54 -0.28 2.97 -0.21
CA THR A 54 -1.23 2.95 -1.33
C THR A 54 -2.25 4.08 -1.24
N GLU A 55 -2.76 4.34 -0.03
CA GLU A 55 -3.64 5.47 0.28
C GLU A 55 -2.97 6.83 0.01
N ILE A 56 -1.73 7.01 0.44
CA ILE A 56 -0.96 8.24 0.17
C ILE A 56 -0.78 8.45 -1.34
N LEU A 57 -0.41 7.40 -2.07
CA LEU A 57 -0.13 7.47 -3.51
C LEU A 57 -1.39 7.79 -4.33
N SER A 58 -2.56 7.33 -3.91
CA SER A 58 -3.83 7.64 -4.59
C SER A 58 -4.27 9.10 -4.39
N LEU A 59 -3.84 9.74 -3.29
CA LEU A 59 -4.24 11.10 -2.93
C LEU A 59 -3.37 12.20 -3.53
N GLY A 60 -2.13 11.89 -3.91
CA GLY A 60 -1.19 12.88 -4.47
C GLY A 60 -0.83 14.01 -3.51
N LYS A 61 -0.87 13.74 -2.20
CA LYS A 61 -0.60 14.74 -1.15
C LYS A 61 0.85 14.71 -0.70
N PRO A 62 1.39 15.85 -0.23
CA PRO A 62 2.68 15.88 0.45
C PRO A 62 2.73 14.88 1.59
N ALA A 63 3.66 13.95 1.52
CA ALA A 63 3.79 12.87 2.50
C ALA A 63 5.24 12.65 2.93
N LEU A 64 5.43 12.52 4.24
CA LEU A 64 6.66 12.07 4.86
C LEU A 64 6.47 10.65 5.34
N ILE A 65 7.35 9.75 4.88
CA ILE A 65 7.42 8.39 5.40
C ILE A 65 8.56 8.29 6.41
N VAL A 66 8.25 7.75 7.58
CA VAL A 66 9.22 7.46 8.64
C VAL A 66 9.25 5.95 8.85
N PRO A 67 9.95 5.20 7.99
CA PRO A 67 9.87 3.76 7.97
C PRO A 67 10.48 3.14 9.20
N ARG A 68 9.83 2.10 9.72
CA ARG A 68 10.48 1.21 10.68
C ARG A 68 11.47 0.32 9.93
N ASN A 69 12.67 0.15 10.46
CA ASN A 69 13.76 -0.64 9.86
C ASN A 69 14.02 -2.00 10.56
N LYS A 70 13.28 -2.33 11.64
CA LYS A 70 13.40 -3.60 12.37
C LYS A 70 12.03 -4.20 12.68
N PRO A 71 11.84 -5.53 12.64
CA PRO A 71 12.82 -6.56 12.28
C PRO A 71 12.99 -6.75 10.77
N ARG A 72 12.20 -6.04 9.95
CA ARG A 72 12.25 -6.16 8.49
C ARG A 72 12.40 -4.81 7.81
N LEU A 73 12.99 -4.80 6.62
CA LEU A 73 13.41 -3.61 5.88
C LEU A 73 12.47 -3.19 4.74
N GLU A 74 11.37 -3.92 4.48
CA GLU A 74 10.54 -3.67 3.30
C GLU A 74 9.89 -2.28 3.32
N GLN A 75 9.63 -1.72 4.51
CA GLN A 75 9.15 -0.34 4.64
C GLN A 75 10.21 0.66 4.19
N THR A 76 11.45 0.51 4.65
CA THR A 76 12.58 1.35 4.25
C THR A 76 12.82 1.23 2.75
N ILE A 77 12.93 0.01 2.21
CA ILE A 77 13.14 -0.22 0.77
C ILE A 77 12.05 0.46 -0.05
N ARG A 78 10.78 0.29 0.32
CA ARG A 78 9.65 0.93 -0.38
C ARG A 78 9.72 2.45 -0.29
N ALA A 79 9.90 2.99 0.91
CA ALA A 79 9.94 4.43 1.15
C ALA A 79 11.06 5.08 0.32
N GLU A 80 12.23 4.46 0.28
CA GLU A 80 13.39 4.93 -0.47
C GLU A 80 13.15 4.92 -1.99
N ARG A 81 12.54 3.85 -2.51
CA ARG A 81 12.16 3.80 -3.94
C ARG A 81 11.14 4.87 -4.31
N LEU A 82 10.16 5.11 -3.44
CA LEU A 82 9.17 6.17 -3.66
C LEU A 82 9.78 7.57 -3.55
N ARG A 83 10.75 7.78 -2.63
CA ARG A 83 11.52 9.02 -2.56
C ARG A 83 12.31 9.27 -3.83
N ALA A 84 12.98 8.25 -4.37
CA ALA A 84 13.71 8.37 -5.63
C ALA A 84 12.82 8.75 -6.81
N LEU A 85 11.54 8.33 -6.80
CA LEU A 85 10.54 8.74 -7.79
C LEU A 85 9.99 10.15 -7.55
N GLY A 86 10.30 10.79 -6.42
CA GLY A 86 9.86 12.13 -6.06
C GLY A 86 8.39 12.22 -5.64
N VAL A 87 7.79 11.10 -5.21
CA VAL A 87 6.37 11.05 -4.82
C VAL A 87 6.15 11.20 -3.32
N VAL A 88 7.18 10.96 -2.49
CA VAL A 88 7.19 11.16 -1.04
C VAL A 88 8.57 11.62 -0.56
N ASP A 89 8.64 12.16 0.66
CA ASP A 89 9.90 12.38 1.38
C ASP A 89 10.09 11.29 2.43
N VAL A 90 11.34 11.09 2.89
CA VAL A 90 11.69 10.08 3.89
C VAL A 90 12.65 10.65 4.92
N ILE A 91 12.37 10.36 6.19
CA ILE A 91 13.30 10.54 7.31
C ILE A 91 13.47 9.17 7.98
N CYS A 92 14.71 8.71 8.13
CA CYS A 92 15.01 7.49 8.87
C CYS A 92 14.66 7.67 10.35
N LEU A 93 14.28 6.57 11.03
CA LEU A 93 13.84 6.64 12.42
C LEU A 93 14.94 7.19 13.35
N GLU A 94 16.20 6.92 13.03
CA GLU A 94 17.40 7.40 13.74
C GLU A 94 17.57 8.92 13.66
N ASP A 95 17.14 9.51 12.54
CA ASP A 95 17.26 10.95 12.27
C ASP A 95 15.99 11.72 12.68
N LEU A 96 14.95 11.01 13.14
CA LEU A 96 13.68 11.61 13.50
C LEU A 96 13.82 12.38 14.82
N ASN A 97 13.75 13.70 14.71
CA ASN A 97 13.68 14.60 15.86
C ASN A 97 12.74 15.78 15.56
N PRO A 98 12.32 16.53 16.60
CA PRO A 98 11.39 17.67 16.43
C PRO A 98 11.89 18.71 15.42
N ALA A 99 13.20 18.97 15.35
CA ALA A 99 13.75 19.94 14.41
C ALA A 99 13.68 19.43 12.97
N ALA A 100 13.98 18.15 12.72
CA ALA A 100 13.85 17.52 11.40
C ALA A 100 12.39 17.54 10.92
N LEU A 101 11.44 17.19 11.80
CA LEU A 101 10.02 17.23 11.48
C LEU A 101 9.54 18.66 11.20
N SER A 102 9.97 19.62 12.01
CA SER A 102 9.64 21.04 11.83
C SER A 102 10.17 21.57 10.50
N ARG A 103 11.42 21.25 10.15
CA ARG A 103 11.99 21.62 8.83
C ARG A 103 11.15 21.07 7.69
N TRP A 104 10.75 19.79 7.77
CA TRP A 104 9.92 19.18 6.74
C TRP A 104 8.53 19.83 6.63
N LEU A 105 7.89 20.13 7.77
CA LEU A 105 6.57 20.77 7.80
C LEU A 105 6.56 22.17 7.16
N HIS A 106 7.65 22.92 7.29
CA HIS A 106 7.81 24.26 6.71
C HIS A 106 8.33 24.27 5.27
N LYS A 107 8.88 23.15 4.79
CA LYS A 107 9.39 23.02 3.43
C LYS A 107 8.27 23.24 2.41
N ASP A 108 8.50 24.16 1.47
CA ASP A 108 7.65 24.31 0.29
C ASP A 108 8.20 23.41 -0.82
N GLN A 109 7.60 22.23 -0.97
CA GLN A 109 8.05 21.23 -1.92
C GLN A 109 6.86 20.63 -2.65
N ALA A 110 6.93 20.66 -3.98
CA ALA A 110 6.02 19.94 -4.83
C ALA A 110 6.41 18.46 -4.90
N PHE A 111 5.43 17.57 -4.78
CA PHE A 111 5.59 16.14 -5.00
C PHE A 111 5.03 15.77 -6.36
N LYS A 112 5.66 14.81 -7.05
CA LYS A 112 5.12 14.29 -8.30
C LYS A 112 3.85 13.47 -8.00
N PRO A 113 2.75 13.65 -8.74
CA PRO A 113 1.60 12.76 -8.62
C PRO A 113 2.03 11.32 -8.93
N ALA A 114 1.76 10.38 -8.02
CA ALA A 114 2.23 8.99 -8.16
C ALA A 114 1.81 8.35 -9.49
N ARG A 115 0.59 8.61 -9.94
CA ARG A 115 0.04 8.15 -11.23
C ARG A 115 0.85 8.56 -12.46
N ASN A 116 1.71 9.58 -12.35
CA ASN A 116 2.55 10.04 -13.46
C ASN A 116 3.86 9.24 -13.57
N VAL A 117 4.26 8.54 -12.51
CA VAL A 117 5.56 7.84 -12.43
C VAL A 117 5.43 6.37 -12.02
N ILE A 118 4.25 5.93 -11.60
CA ILE A 118 3.92 4.56 -11.22
C ILE A 118 2.64 4.16 -11.96
N ASP A 119 2.68 3.00 -12.60
CA ASP A 119 1.48 2.38 -13.14
C ASP A 119 0.65 1.74 -12.03
N LEU A 120 -0.43 2.43 -11.65
CA LEU A 120 -1.40 1.96 -10.65
C LEU A 120 -2.55 1.15 -11.28
N GLY A 121 -2.52 0.90 -12.59
CA GLY A 121 -3.55 0.16 -13.33
C GLY A 121 -3.42 -1.35 -13.25
N GLY A 122 -2.60 -1.89 -12.35
CA GLY A 122 -2.25 -3.31 -12.28
C GLY A 122 -3.45 -4.26 -12.31
N LEU A 123 -4.51 -3.95 -11.56
CA LEU A 123 -5.73 -4.79 -11.51
C LEU A 123 -6.38 -4.98 -12.89
N LYS A 124 -6.35 -3.96 -13.76
CA LYS A 124 -6.88 -4.03 -15.13
C LYS A 124 -6.04 -4.96 -16.02
N LYS A 125 -4.77 -5.16 -15.68
CA LYS A 125 -3.82 -5.98 -16.44
C LYS A 125 -3.80 -7.44 -15.99
N ILE A 126 -4.27 -7.73 -14.77
CA ILE A 126 -4.27 -9.10 -14.21
C ILE A 126 -4.95 -10.12 -15.13
N PRO A 127 -6.14 -9.88 -15.71
CA PRO A 127 -6.80 -10.88 -16.57
C PRO A 127 -5.96 -11.28 -17.79
N ALA A 128 -5.33 -10.29 -18.45
CA ALA A 128 -4.48 -10.54 -19.60
C ALA A 128 -3.21 -11.32 -19.21
N LEU A 129 -2.56 -10.95 -18.10
CA LEU A 129 -1.38 -11.65 -17.59
C LEU A 129 -1.70 -13.09 -17.19
N ALA A 130 -2.81 -13.31 -16.50
CA ALA A 130 -3.28 -14.64 -16.13
C ALA A 130 -3.59 -15.48 -17.37
N SER A 131 -4.31 -14.91 -18.35
CA SER A 131 -4.61 -15.59 -19.61
C SER A 131 -3.34 -15.98 -20.38
N ALA A 132 -2.29 -15.15 -20.39
CA ALA A 132 -1.02 -15.50 -21.01
C ALA A 132 -0.29 -16.66 -20.29
N MET A 133 -0.36 -16.70 -18.95
CA MET A 133 0.23 -17.78 -18.16
C MET A 133 -0.49 -19.12 -18.35
N PHE A 134 -1.82 -19.11 -18.41
CA PHE A 134 -2.63 -20.34 -18.57
C PHE A 134 -2.87 -20.72 -20.04
N GLY A 135 -2.81 -19.78 -20.96
CA GLY A 135 -2.96 -20.00 -22.41
C GLY A 135 -1.76 -20.70 -23.06
N SER A 136 -0.64 -20.80 -22.35
CA SER A 136 0.51 -21.61 -22.76
C SER A 136 0.40 -23.09 -22.35
N ALA A 137 -0.65 -23.47 -21.61
CA ALA A 137 -0.85 -24.83 -21.09
C ALA A 137 -1.94 -25.64 -21.83
N HIS A 138 -2.45 -25.17 -22.97
CA HIS A 138 -3.44 -25.92 -23.74
C HIS A 138 -3.25 -25.78 -25.25
N VAL A 139 -2.16 -26.36 -25.78
CA VAL A 139 -2.12 -26.88 -27.15
C VAL A 139 -1.43 -28.25 -27.13
N ALA A 140 -2.18 -29.27 -26.73
CA ALA A 140 -1.98 -30.67 -27.13
C ALA A 140 -3.23 -31.48 -26.70
N ALA A 141 -4.37 -31.17 -27.30
CA ALA A 141 -5.42 -32.16 -27.46
C ALA A 141 -5.66 -32.26 -28.97
N ASP A 142 -4.93 -33.19 -29.58
CA ASP A 142 -5.03 -33.53 -31.00
C ASP A 142 -6.46 -34.03 -31.29
N PRO A 143 -7.19 -33.45 -32.26
CA PRO A 143 -8.51 -33.91 -32.63
C PRO A 143 -8.42 -34.90 -33.81
N ALA A 144 -7.64 -35.98 -33.71
CA ALA A 144 -7.74 -37.12 -34.65
C ALA A 144 -6.82 -38.31 -34.31
N SER A 145 -7.32 -39.28 -33.56
CA SER A 145 -7.04 -40.71 -33.81
C SER A 145 -8.12 -41.52 -33.07
N SER A 146 -8.79 -42.53 -33.60
CA SER A 146 -8.90 -43.08 -34.94
C SER A 146 -10.10 -44.04 -34.89
N ALA A 147 -10.76 -44.20 -36.02
CA ALA A 147 -11.91 -45.02 -36.26
C ALA A 147 -11.78 -46.51 -35.84
N SER A 148 -12.98 -47.09 -35.63
CA SER A 148 -13.40 -48.45 -36.00
C SER A 148 -12.78 -49.67 -35.32
N SER A 149 -13.62 -50.38 -34.56
CA SER A 149 -13.71 -51.84 -34.66
C SER A 149 -15.19 -52.25 -34.58
N THR A 150 -15.57 -53.08 -35.55
CA THR A 150 -16.92 -53.48 -35.91
C THR A 150 -17.23 -54.88 -35.36
N ARG A 151 -18.53 -55.11 -35.08
CA ARG A 151 -19.31 -56.38 -35.15
C ARG A 151 -19.45 -57.34 -33.94
N SER A 152 -20.74 -57.52 -33.60
CA SER A 152 -21.51 -58.77 -33.36
C SER A 152 -21.16 -59.64 -32.14
N SER A 153 -22.11 -60.15 -31.31
CA SER A 153 -23.43 -60.73 -31.63
C SER A 153 -24.28 -61.07 -30.38
N LYS A 154 -25.62 -61.17 -30.61
CA LYS A 154 -26.65 -62.07 -29.99
C LYS A 154 -27.07 -61.83 -28.52
N VAL A 155 -28.33 -61.45 -28.19
CA VAL A 155 -29.67 -62.12 -28.26
C VAL A 155 -30.04 -62.85 -26.95
N ALA A 156 -31.31 -62.68 -26.55
CA ALA A 156 -32.13 -63.38 -25.55
C ALA A 156 -32.02 -62.86 -24.10
N SER A 157 -33.09 -62.60 -23.35
CA SER A 157 -34.55 -62.54 -23.53
C SER A 157 -35.10 -61.81 -22.31
#